data_AF-A0A2T6NNK7-F1
#
_entry.id   AF-A0A2T6NNK7-F1
#
_cell.length_a   1.000
_cell.length_b   1.000
_cell.length_c   1.000
_cell.angle_alpha   90.00
_cell.angle_beta   90.00
_cell.angle_gamma   90.00
#
_symmetry.space_group_name_H-M   'P 1'
#
loop_
_entity.id
_entity.type
_entity.pdbx_description
1 polymer ?
#
loop_
_entity_poly.entity_id
_entity_poly.type
_entity_poly.pdbx_seq_one_letter_code
_entity_poly.pdbx_strand_id
1 'polypeptide(L)'
;MSDQHSTSVVTASARNLISPSLQFANYMSLPIPVMGNNRLLFAFLAGRGEAVDPELGYQIWPPSLLALFDTGTGQFHELRAVTPGYFSVDQAADQAMGKGVSPPEKNTTEYLQNELNLFQCCDNVITAIRAKQPHQGDLKRFDEFFRNLTEEALLPYYQRLCMAKIE
;
A
#
# COMPACT_ATOMS: atom_id res chain seq x y z
N MET A 1 13.13 22.26 8.06
CA MET A 1 11.81 22.35 8.71
C MET A 1 10.75 21.83 7.77
N SER A 2 10.29 20.59 7.99
CA SER A 2 8.89 20.16 7.83
C SER A 2 8.79 18.71 8.31
N ASP A 3 8.76 18.54 9.62
CA ASP A 3 8.26 17.30 10.24
C ASP A 3 6.73 17.31 10.17
N GLN A 4 6.17 17.26 8.96
CA GLN A 4 4.78 16.84 8.80
C GLN A 4 4.74 15.32 8.92
N HIS A 5 4.87 14.84 10.15
CA HIS A 5 4.64 13.46 10.50
C HIS A 5 3.19 13.10 10.18
N SER A 6 3.05 12.23 9.20
CA SER A 6 1.79 11.57 8.84
C SER A 6 1.12 11.05 10.12
N THR A 7 -0.03 11.63 10.47
CA THR A 7 -0.78 11.34 11.71
C THR A 7 -1.54 10.02 11.68
N SER A 8 -1.45 9.27 10.58
CA SER A 8 -2.17 8.02 10.44
C SER A 8 -1.44 6.86 11.09
N VAL A 9 -2.19 6.09 11.87
CA VAL A 9 -1.71 4.92 12.60
C VAL A 9 -1.18 3.88 11.62
N VAL A 10 -1.81 3.76 10.45
CA VAL A 10 -1.42 2.79 9.41
C VAL A 10 -0.11 3.20 8.75
N THR A 11 0.05 4.47 8.38
CA THR A 11 1.27 4.97 7.74
C THR A 11 2.45 4.95 8.70
N ALA A 12 2.23 5.38 9.95
CA ALA A 12 3.25 5.34 10.99
C ALA A 12 3.69 3.89 11.27
N SER A 13 2.76 2.95 11.35
CA SER A 13 3.10 1.54 11.62
C SER A 13 3.79 0.87 10.43
N ALA A 14 3.30 1.08 9.20
CA ALA A 14 3.93 0.56 7.99
C ALA A 14 5.34 1.15 7.77
N ARG A 15 5.50 2.47 7.89
CA ARG A 15 6.78 3.16 7.74
C ARG A 15 7.78 2.77 8.83
N ASN A 16 7.35 2.65 10.09
CA ASN A 16 8.28 2.38 11.20
C ASN A 16 8.66 0.89 11.33
N LEU A 17 7.81 -0.04 10.88
CA LEU A 17 8.09 -1.49 10.99
C LEU A 17 8.78 -2.07 9.75
N ILE A 18 8.55 -1.51 8.56
CA ILE A 18 8.97 -2.14 7.30
C ILE A 18 10.22 -1.44 6.73
N SER A 19 10.20 -0.10 6.60
CA SER A 19 11.29 0.65 5.94
C SER A 19 12.67 0.58 6.62
N PRO A 20 12.80 0.58 7.97
CA PRO A 20 14.14 0.56 8.60
C PRO A 20 14.78 -0.84 8.60
N SER A 21 13.96 -1.89 8.51
CA SER A 21 14.40 -3.27 8.71
C SER A 21 14.71 -4.02 7.41
N LEU A 22 14.27 -3.50 6.26
CA LEU A 22 14.35 -4.19 4.98
C LEU A 22 15.12 -3.34 3.97
N GLN A 23 16.45 -3.44 4.02
CA GLN A 23 17.36 -2.69 3.13
C GLN A 23 17.12 -2.94 1.62
N PHE A 24 16.45 -4.04 1.26
CA PHE A 24 16.13 -4.38 -0.12
C PHE A 24 14.77 -3.83 -0.60
N ALA A 25 13.88 -3.44 0.31
CA ALA A 25 12.54 -2.95 -0.01
C ALA A 25 12.50 -1.43 0.14
N ASN A 26 12.78 -0.72 -0.95
CA ASN A 26 12.78 0.74 -1.02
C ASN A 26 11.52 1.31 -1.71
N TYR A 27 10.57 0.44 -2.05
CA TYR A 27 9.26 0.80 -2.56
C TYR A 27 8.16 0.14 -1.73
N MET A 28 7.08 0.89 -1.49
CA MET A 28 5.88 0.42 -0.82
C MET A 28 4.65 1.02 -1.50
N SER A 29 3.64 0.19 -1.74
CA SER A 29 2.35 0.61 -2.30
C SER A 29 1.54 1.44 -1.32
N LEU A 30 0.46 2.03 -1.82
CA LEU A 30 -0.67 2.49 -0.99
C LEU A 30 -1.26 1.30 -0.21
N PRO A 31 -1.91 1.54 0.95
CA PRO A 31 -2.68 0.50 1.62
C PRO A 31 -3.76 -0.05 0.69
N ILE A 32 -4.09 -1.33 0.80
CA ILE A 32 -5.13 -1.97 0.01
C ILE A 32 -6.09 -2.64 1.01
N PRO A 33 -7.37 -2.22 1.10
CA PRO A 33 -8.34 -2.91 1.93
C PRO A 33 -8.59 -4.31 1.37
N VAL A 34 -8.42 -5.32 2.20
CA VAL A 34 -8.57 -6.72 1.81
C VAL A 34 -9.33 -7.50 2.90
N MET A 35 -10.13 -8.48 2.49
CA MET A 35 -10.84 -9.34 3.42
C MET A 35 -10.02 -10.63 3.64
N GLY A 36 -9.57 -10.86 4.88
CA GLY A 36 -8.90 -12.10 5.27
C GLY A 36 -9.61 -12.73 6.47
N ASN A 37 -9.83 -14.05 6.51
CA ASN A 37 -10.53 -14.76 7.61
C ASN A 37 -11.74 -14.00 8.22
N ASN A 38 -12.61 -13.43 7.37
CA ASN A 38 -13.80 -12.68 7.77
C ASN A 38 -13.52 -11.38 8.59
N ARG A 39 -12.31 -10.82 8.49
CA ARG A 39 -11.93 -9.52 9.02
C ARG A 39 -11.34 -8.65 7.91
N LEU A 40 -11.50 -7.34 8.06
CA LEU A 40 -10.88 -6.37 7.17
C LEU A 40 -9.42 -6.15 7.59
N LEU A 41 -8.51 -6.20 6.63
CA LEU A 41 -7.10 -5.89 6.80
C LEU A 41 -6.71 -4.75 5.84
N PHE A 42 -5.63 -4.05 6.16
CA PHE A 42 -4.91 -3.23 5.18
C PHE A 42 -3.63 -3.94 4.76
N ALA A 43 -3.53 -4.25 3.48
CA ALA A 43 -2.34 -4.82 2.86
C ALA A 43 -1.42 -3.75 2.29
N PHE A 44 -0.13 -3.98 2.34
CA PHE A 44 0.89 -3.20 1.63
C PHE A 44 1.76 -4.16 0.83
N LEU A 45 2.00 -3.82 -0.43
CA LEU A 45 2.97 -4.49 -1.27
C LEU A 45 4.31 -3.74 -1.15
N ALA A 46 5.38 -4.46 -0.82
CA ALA A 46 6.71 -3.87 -0.74
C ALA A 46 7.72 -4.65 -1.59
N GLY A 47 8.70 -3.94 -2.11
CA GLY A 47 9.70 -4.50 -3.01
C GLY A 47 10.69 -3.45 -3.48
N ARG A 48 11.29 -3.71 -4.65
CA ARG A 48 12.28 -2.84 -5.26
C ARG A 48 11.61 -1.78 -6.14
N GLY A 49 12.04 -0.54 -5.98
CA GLY A 49 11.83 0.53 -6.95
C GLY A 49 13.08 1.40 -7.06
N GLU A 50 13.46 1.79 -8.26
CA GLU A 50 14.74 2.44 -8.53
C GLU A 50 14.62 3.48 -9.63
N ALA A 51 15.33 4.60 -9.48
CA ALA A 51 15.53 5.54 -10.58
C ALA A 51 16.58 4.95 -11.51
N VAL A 52 16.15 4.47 -12.69
CA VAL A 52 17.04 3.77 -13.64
C VAL A 52 17.82 4.77 -14.49
N ASP A 53 17.11 5.62 -15.22
CA ASP A 53 17.69 6.71 -16.04
C ASP A 53 16.63 7.80 -16.29
N PRO A 54 16.99 8.95 -16.91
CA PRO A 54 16.04 10.04 -17.15
C PRO A 54 14.88 9.71 -18.10
N GLU A 55 15.03 8.75 -19.01
CA GLU A 55 14.02 8.38 -20.00
C GLU A 55 12.99 7.39 -19.42
N LEU A 56 13.48 6.38 -18.68
CA LEU A 56 12.67 5.37 -18.02
C LEU A 56 12.09 5.86 -16.68
N GLY A 57 12.77 6.80 -16.02
CA GLY A 57 12.35 7.35 -14.72
C GLY A 57 12.43 6.33 -13.58
N TYR A 58 11.53 6.46 -12.61
CA TYR A 58 11.44 5.57 -11.46
C TYR A 58 10.70 4.28 -11.85
N GLN A 59 11.39 3.16 -11.86
CA GLN A 59 10.86 1.85 -12.22
C GLN A 59 10.55 1.04 -10.96
N ILE A 60 9.51 0.21 -11.02
CA ILE A 60 9.15 -0.70 -9.93
C ILE A 60 9.20 -2.15 -10.39
N TRP A 61 9.62 -3.04 -9.50
CA TRP A 61 9.68 -4.48 -9.72
C TRP A 61 8.53 -5.18 -8.99
N PRO A 62 8.25 -6.45 -9.34
CA PRO A 62 7.26 -7.23 -8.63
C PRO A 62 7.43 -7.19 -7.11
N PRO A 63 6.32 -7.09 -6.35
CA PRO A 63 6.38 -7.14 -4.90
C PRO A 63 7.04 -8.43 -4.43
N SER A 64 8.00 -8.30 -3.53
CA SER A 64 8.65 -9.42 -2.85
C SER A 64 8.09 -9.66 -1.45
N LEU A 65 7.29 -8.71 -0.95
CA LEU A 65 6.71 -8.73 0.39
C LEU A 65 5.24 -8.26 0.36
N LEU A 66 4.45 -8.90 1.21
CA LEU A 66 3.08 -8.52 1.55
C LEU A 66 3.02 -8.29 3.06
N ALA A 67 2.79 -7.04 3.47
CA ALA A 67 2.55 -6.70 4.87
C ALA A 67 1.05 -6.53 5.11
N LEU A 68 0.57 -7.07 6.22
CA LEU A 68 -0.84 -7.06 6.61
C LEU A 68 -1.00 -6.36 7.95
N PHE A 69 -1.98 -5.46 8.03
CA PHE A 69 -2.38 -4.75 9.25
C PHE A 69 -3.82 -5.07 9.57
N ASP A 70 -4.09 -5.49 10.80
CA ASP A 70 -5.42 -5.85 11.26
C ASP A 70 -6.20 -4.60 11.68
N THR A 71 -7.33 -4.33 11.03
CA THR A 71 -8.12 -3.11 11.29
C THR A 71 -8.90 -3.17 12.60
N GLY A 72 -9.17 -4.36 13.13
CA GLY A 72 -9.83 -4.54 14.43
C GLY A 72 -8.93 -4.21 15.60
N THR A 73 -7.63 -4.50 15.48
CA THR A 73 -6.63 -4.18 16.51
C THR A 73 -5.86 -2.90 16.23
N GLY A 74 -5.82 -2.46 14.97
CA GLY A 74 -4.95 -1.38 14.50
C GLY A 74 -3.46 -1.74 14.54
N GLN A 75 -3.13 -3.03 14.60
CA GLN A 75 -1.75 -3.53 14.75
C GLN A 75 -1.26 -4.23 13.49
N PHE A 76 0.07 -4.28 13.35
CA PHE A 76 0.72 -5.16 12.38
C PHE A 76 0.35 -6.62 12.66
N HIS A 77 -0.02 -7.34 11.62
CA HIS A 77 -0.49 -8.72 11.69
C HIS A 77 0.56 -9.70 11.16
N GLU A 78 1.03 -9.50 9.93
CA GLU A 78 1.91 -10.45 9.24
C GLU A 78 2.78 -9.73 8.20
N LEU A 79 4.00 -10.21 8.00
CA LEU A 79 4.83 -9.90 6.84
C LEU A 79 5.18 -11.21 6.15
N ARG A 80 4.74 -11.36 4.89
CA ARG A 80 4.91 -12.56 4.09
C ARG A 80 5.82 -12.29 2.92
N ALA A 81 6.80 -13.16 2.68
CA ALA A 81 7.53 -13.18 1.42
C ALA A 81 6.62 -13.70 0.31
N VAL A 82 6.57 -12.98 -0.81
CA VAL A 82 5.70 -13.28 -1.94
C VAL A 82 6.46 -13.21 -3.25
N THR A 83 5.91 -13.84 -4.28
CA THR A 83 6.39 -13.82 -5.66
C THR A 83 5.21 -13.52 -6.59
N PRO A 84 5.43 -13.17 -7.87
CA PRO A 84 4.33 -13.03 -8.84
C PRO A 84 3.36 -14.22 -8.86
N GLY A 85 3.90 -15.44 -8.71
CA GLY A 85 3.11 -16.67 -8.63
C GLY A 85 2.12 -16.71 -7.46
N TYR A 86 2.44 -16.09 -6.32
CA TYR A 86 1.50 -15.95 -5.19
C TYR A 86 0.22 -15.22 -5.59
N PHE A 87 0.35 -14.22 -6.46
CA PHE A 87 -0.77 -13.43 -6.97
C PHE A 87 -1.39 -14.02 -8.24
N SER A 88 -0.92 -15.18 -8.73
CA SER A 88 -1.31 -15.72 -10.05
C SER A 88 -1.08 -14.71 -11.18
N VAL A 89 0.03 -13.99 -11.11
CA VAL A 89 0.50 -13.07 -12.15
C VAL A 89 1.69 -13.73 -12.85
N ASP A 90 1.60 -13.85 -14.18
CA ASP A 90 2.67 -14.40 -15.02
C ASP A 90 3.66 -13.28 -15.36
N GLN A 91 4.60 -13.05 -14.44
CA GLN A 91 5.62 -12.00 -14.55
C GLN A 91 6.93 -12.47 -13.94
N ALA A 92 8.06 -12.14 -14.58
CA ALA A 92 9.38 -12.43 -14.06
C ALA A 92 9.71 -11.54 -12.85
N ALA A 93 10.16 -12.14 -11.74
CA ALA A 93 10.42 -11.43 -10.49
C ALA A 93 11.58 -10.42 -10.57
N ASP A 94 12.49 -10.59 -11.52
CA ASP A 94 13.68 -9.78 -11.76
C ASP A 94 13.50 -8.71 -12.85
N GLN A 95 12.33 -8.67 -13.49
CA GLN A 95 12.01 -7.70 -14.54
C GLN A 95 11.20 -6.52 -13.97
N ALA A 96 11.56 -5.29 -14.36
CA ALA A 96 10.76 -4.11 -14.04
C ALA A 96 9.36 -4.24 -14.65
N MET A 97 8.33 -3.86 -13.87
CA MET A 97 6.93 -3.90 -14.28
C MET A 97 6.51 -2.64 -15.02
N GLY A 98 7.26 -1.55 -14.86
CA GLY A 98 6.98 -0.26 -15.46
C GLY A 98 7.26 0.89 -14.50
N LYS A 99 6.85 2.08 -14.94
CA LYS A 99 7.05 3.33 -14.22
C LYS A 99 6.16 3.39 -12.97
N GLY A 100 6.77 3.62 -11.81
CA GLY A 100 6.08 4.00 -10.57
C GLY A 100 6.06 5.53 -10.41
N VAL A 101 5.41 6.02 -9.35
CA VAL A 101 5.45 7.47 -9.05
C VAL A 101 6.83 7.82 -8.48
N SER A 102 7.54 8.72 -9.13
CA SER A 102 8.87 9.13 -8.70
C SER A 102 8.81 9.95 -7.40
N PRO A 103 9.90 10.00 -6.60
CA PRO A 103 9.94 10.82 -5.39
C PRO A 103 9.57 12.31 -5.61
N PRO A 104 9.99 12.98 -6.69
CA PRO A 104 9.52 14.33 -7.00
C PRO A 104 8.01 14.44 -7.23
N GLU A 105 7.40 13.48 -7.94
CA GLU A 105 5.95 13.44 -8.16
C GLU A 105 5.19 13.23 -6.84
N LYS A 106 5.72 12.40 -5.93
CA LYS A 106 5.18 12.20 -4.57
C LYS A 106 5.24 13.45 -3.69
N ASN A 107 6.13 14.39 -3.99
CA ASN A 107 6.30 15.63 -3.23
C ASN A 107 5.39 16.79 -3.71
N THR A 108 4.56 16.56 -4.72
CA THR A 108 3.59 17.57 -5.15
C THR A 108 2.49 17.75 -4.09
N THR A 109 2.01 18.98 -3.90
CA THR A 109 0.95 19.28 -2.93
C THR A 109 -0.32 18.45 -3.18
N GLU A 110 -0.67 18.24 -4.44
CA GLU A 110 -1.83 17.42 -4.83
C GLU A 110 -1.66 15.95 -4.43
N TYR A 111 -0.48 15.36 -4.70
CA TYR A 111 -0.21 13.99 -4.29
C TYR A 111 -0.26 13.85 -2.77
N LEU A 112 0.43 14.73 -2.04
CA LEU A 112 0.45 14.72 -0.58
C LEU A 112 -0.94 14.89 0.03
N GLN A 113 -1.78 15.76 -0.53
CA GLN A 113 -3.14 15.98 -0.04
C GLN A 113 -4.04 14.75 -0.29
N ASN A 114 -3.95 14.15 -1.48
CA ASN A 114 -4.68 12.92 -1.78
C ASN A 114 -4.20 11.76 -0.90
N GLU A 115 -2.88 11.63 -0.70
CA GLU A 115 -2.29 10.61 0.15
C GLU A 115 -2.76 10.77 1.61
N LEU A 116 -2.75 11.99 2.13
CA LEU A 116 -3.28 12.30 3.46
C LEU A 116 -4.76 11.93 3.59
N ASN A 117 -5.58 12.29 2.60
CA ASN A 117 -7.01 11.97 2.60
C ASN A 117 -7.27 10.45 2.56
N LEU A 118 -6.48 9.73 1.77
CA LEU A 118 -6.51 8.27 1.69
C LEU A 118 -6.20 7.65 3.06
N PHE A 119 -5.14 8.09 3.72
CA PHE A 119 -4.77 7.59 5.04
C PHE A 119 -5.78 7.96 6.13
N GLN A 120 -6.38 9.15 6.07
CA GLN A 120 -7.47 9.51 6.97
C GLN A 120 -8.67 8.57 6.81
N CYS A 121 -8.98 8.11 5.59
CA CYS A 121 -10.02 7.10 5.38
C CYS A 121 -9.64 5.78 6.07
N CYS A 122 -8.38 5.36 6.02
CA CYS A 122 -7.91 4.16 6.74
C CYS A 122 -8.12 4.27 8.25
N ASP A 123 -7.74 5.40 8.85
CA ASP A 123 -7.90 5.63 10.30
C ASP A 123 -9.38 5.66 10.73
N ASN A 124 -10.23 6.27 9.91
CA ASN A 124 -11.67 6.30 10.13
C ASN A 124 -12.25 4.88 10.10
N VAL A 125 -11.84 4.06 9.11
CA VAL A 125 -12.26 2.65 9.02
C VAL A 125 -11.84 1.87 10.26
N ILE A 126 -10.59 2.01 10.72
CA ILE A 126 -10.10 1.36 11.93
C ILE A 126 -10.92 1.79 13.15
N THR A 127 -11.14 3.09 13.29
CA THR A 127 -11.90 3.67 14.41
C THR A 127 -13.33 3.14 14.42
N ALA A 128 -13.99 3.14 13.26
CA ALA A 128 -15.36 2.65 13.10
C ALA A 128 -15.47 1.15 13.40
N ILE A 129 -14.52 0.33 12.93
CA ILE A 129 -14.50 -1.11 13.23
C ILE A 129 -14.34 -1.35 14.74
N ARG A 130 -13.42 -0.66 15.40
CA ARG A 130 -13.22 -0.76 16.86
C ARG A 130 -14.44 -0.32 17.64
N ALA A 131 -15.16 0.70 17.15
CA ALA A 131 -16.40 1.19 17.73
C ALA A 131 -17.64 0.39 17.32
N LYS A 132 -17.51 -0.65 16.48
CA LYS A 132 -18.62 -1.41 15.87
C LYS A 132 -19.62 -0.52 15.12
N GLN A 133 -19.13 0.53 14.47
CA GLN A 133 -19.88 1.47 13.66
C GLN A 133 -19.77 1.15 12.15
N PRO A 134 -20.71 1.62 11.33
CA PRO A 134 -20.62 1.51 9.87
C PRO A 134 -19.39 2.24 9.32
N HIS A 135 -18.68 1.62 8.36
CA HIS A 135 -17.44 2.15 7.77
C HIS A 135 -17.46 2.15 6.22
N GLN A 136 -18.58 1.75 5.60
CA GLN A 136 -18.68 1.63 4.14
C GLN A 136 -18.53 2.98 3.41
N GLY A 137 -18.96 4.08 4.05
CA GLY A 137 -18.77 5.43 3.49
C GLY A 137 -17.30 5.86 3.44
N ASP A 138 -16.48 5.44 4.41
CA ASP A 138 -15.04 5.68 4.40
C ASP A 138 -14.33 4.82 3.37
N LEU A 139 -14.72 3.55 3.21
CA LEU A 139 -14.19 2.68 2.15
C LEU A 139 -14.52 3.19 0.74
N LYS A 140 -15.68 3.82 0.54
CA LYS A 140 -16.01 4.43 -0.74
C LYS A 140 -15.13 5.64 -1.06
N ARG A 141 -14.93 6.53 -0.08
CA ARG A 141 -14.03 7.69 -0.22
C ARG A 141 -12.58 7.26 -0.40
N PHE A 142 -12.18 6.18 0.29
CA PHE A 142 -10.90 5.55 0.12
C PHE A 142 -10.67 5.15 -1.35
N ASP A 143 -11.62 4.46 -1.98
CA ASP A 143 -11.51 4.02 -3.39
C ASP A 143 -11.33 5.21 -4.35
N GLU A 144 -11.99 6.34 -4.10
CA GLU A 144 -11.82 7.56 -4.89
C GLU A 144 -10.38 8.09 -4.82
N PHE A 145 -9.80 8.22 -3.63
CA PHE A 145 -8.40 8.66 -3.47
C PHE A 145 -7.41 7.62 -3.97
N PHE A 146 -7.69 6.34 -3.75
CA PHE A 146 -6.83 5.24 -4.19
C PHE A 146 -6.68 5.26 -5.71
N ARG A 147 -7.77 5.43 -6.46
CA ARG A 147 -7.72 5.53 -7.93
C ARG A 147 -6.89 6.70 -8.43
N ASN A 148 -6.92 7.84 -7.73
CA ASN A 148 -6.12 9.02 -8.11
C ASN A 148 -4.61 8.83 -7.90
N LEU A 149 -4.23 7.94 -6.97
CA LEU A 149 -2.84 7.71 -6.57
C LEU A 149 -2.27 6.40 -7.10
N THR A 150 -3.12 5.53 -7.64
CA THR A 150 -2.77 4.16 -8.04
C THR A 150 -1.74 4.15 -9.17
N GLU A 151 -0.69 3.37 -8.97
CA GLU A 151 0.30 3.05 -9.99
C GLU A 151 -0.21 1.93 -10.91
N GLU A 152 -0.33 2.22 -12.21
CA GLU A 152 -0.85 1.27 -13.21
C GLU A 152 -0.09 -0.07 -13.20
N ALA A 153 1.23 -0.02 -13.02
CA ALA A 153 2.09 -1.20 -12.97
C ALA A 153 1.73 -2.18 -11.83
N LEU A 154 1.02 -1.74 -10.78
CA LEU A 154 0.57 -2.59 -9.69
C LEU A 154 -0.88 -3.08 -9.79
N LEU A 155 -1.66 -2.57 -10.75
CA LEU A 155 -3.05 -2.98 -10.93
C LEU A 155 -3.27 -4.50 -10.95
N PRO A 156 -2.43 -5.31 -11.64
CA PRO A 156 -2.59 -6.77 -11.63
C PRO A 156 -2.50 -7.37 -10.23
N TYR A 157 -1.64 -6.84 -9.36
CA TYR A 157 -1.45 -7.32 -8.00
C TYR A 157 -2.61 -6.88 -7.09
N TYR A 158 -3.06 -5.63 -7.23
CA TYR A 158 -4.20 -5.10 -6.45
C TYR A 158 -5.48 -5.89 -6.72
N GLN A 159 -5.80 -6.15 -7.99
CA GLN A 159 -6.99 -6.91 -8.37
C GLN A 159 -6.97 -8.32 -7.76
N ARG A 160 -5.81 -8.97 -7.78
CA ARG A 160 -5.65 -10.32 -7.23
C ARG A 160 -5.75 -10.33 -5.70
N LEU A 161 -5.22 -9.33 -5.02
CA LEU A 161 -5.37 -9.18 -3.56
C LEU A 161 -6.82 -8.97 -3.13
N CYS A 162 -7.58 -8.11 -3.83
CA CYS A 162 -9.00 -7.90 -3.53
C CYS A 162 -9.85 -9.17 -3.73
N MET A 163 -9.39 -10.09 -4.58
CA MET A 163 -10.04 -11.37 -4.86
C MET A 163 -9.49 -12.53 -4.02
N ALA A 164 -8.32 -12.37 -3.39
CA ALA A 164 -7.64 -13.42 -2.65
C ALA A 164 -8.29 -13.59 -1.26
N LYS A 165 -8.47 -14.85 -0.85
CA LYS A 165 -8.70 -15.17 0.55
C LYS A 165 -7.34 -15.07 1.26
N ILE A 166 -7.13 -14.00 2.01
CA ILE A 166 -5.93 -13.87 2.83
C ILE A 166 -6.18 -14.69 4.10
N GLU A 167 -5.47 -15.81 4.20
CA GLU A 167 -5.45 -16.71 5.37
C GLU A 167 -4.62 -16.11 6.51
#